data_AF-A0A8H5D2J0-F1
#
_entry.id   AF-A0A8H5D2J0-F1
#
_cell.length_a   1.000
_cell.length_b   1.000
_cell.length_c   1.000
_cell.angle_alpha   90.00
_cell.angle_beta   90.00
_cell.angle_gamma   90.00
#
_symmetry.space_group_name_H-M   'P 1'
#
loop_
_entity.id
_entity.type
_entity.pdbx_description
1 polymer ?
#
loop_
_entity_poly.entity_id
_entity_poly.type
_entity_poly.pdbx_seq_one_letter_code
_entity_poly.pdbx_strand_id
1 'polypeptide(L)'
;MVHFMSFKQAMAAGIKKILVTDFIIQNWSTENIDTSDPDTAYIYQRCKIATDRKIWEIACKHQDIDIAVLLPPAVYSSLVPNYPLTSCGNLGMNDIVYQFLLSVPDMHPNIPFGHMVDVCDIAQAHVAALAAPPVLGCSKRFIVACGMFTWNALVELIRKKHPELTDRLLQEDAKIVPQYGCHRGSCRFLTEGQLEEA
;
A
#
# COMPACT_ATOMS: atom_id res chain seq x y z
N MET A 1 17.72 -2.57 -0.75
CA MET A 1 19.08 -2.52 -0.13
C MET A 1 19.15 -1.60 1.09
N VAL A 2 18.48 -0.44 1.09
CA VAL A 2 18.52 0.55 2.20
C VAL A 2 18.07 -0.02 3.55
N HIS A 3 16.90 -0.66 3.62
CA HIS A 3 16.39 -1.22 4.90
C HIS A 3 17.37 -2.21 5.56
N PHE A 4 18.08 -3.03 4.79
CA PHE A 4 18.97 -4.05 5.34
C PHE A 4 20.20 -3.47 6.06
N MET A 5 20.77 -2.39 5.51
CA MET A 5 21.89 -1.69 6.17
C MET A 5 21.42 -1.08 7.49
N SER A 6 20.21 -0.49 7.49
CA SER A 6 19.60 0.08 8.69
C SER A 6 19.33 -0.97 9.77
N PHE A 7 18.87 -2.16 9.40
CA PHE A 7 18.65 -3.26 10.35
C PHE A 7 19.96 -3.70 11.02
N LYS A 8 21.01 -3.96 10.24
CA LYS A 8 22.32 -4.35 10.80
C LYS A 8 22.89 -3.29 11.74
N GLN A 9 22.78 -2.02 11.36
CA GLN A 9 23.22 -0.91 12.20
C GLN A 9 22.42 -0.79 13.48
N ALA A 10 21.08 -0.92 13.41
CA ALA A 10 20.20 -0.91 14.57
C ALA A 10 20.56 -2.04 15.55
N MET A 11 20.77 -3.25 15.04
CA MET A 11 21.18 -4.39 15.85
C MET A 11 22.57 -4.19 16.49
N ALA A 12 23.54 -3.66 15.73
CA ALA A 12 24.88 -3.35 16.24
C ALA A 12 24.85 -2.25 17.32
N ALA A 13 23.90 -1.32 17.23
CA ALA A 13 23.65 -0.29 18.24
C ALA A 13 22.84 -0.80 19.45
N GLY A 14 22.49 -2.09 19.50
CA GLY A 14 21.74 -2.69 20.61
C GLY A 14 20.25 -2.37 20.60
N ILE A 15 19.69 -1.87 19.49
CA ILE A 15 18.25 -1.62 19.36
C ILE A 15 17.50 -2.96 19.32
N LYS A 16 16.59 -3.16 20.28
CA LYS A 16 15.82 -4.40 20.45
C LYS A 16 14.39 -4.34 19.94
N LYS A 17 13.92 -3.17 19.49
CA LYS A 17 12.59 -2.99 18.91
C LYS A 17 12.70 -2.26 17.59
N ILE A 18 12.16 -2.86 16.53
CA ILE A 18 12.23 -2.34 15.17
C ILE A 18 10.83 -2.35 14.56
N LEU A 19 10.37 -1.18 14.13
CA LEU A 19 9.15 -1.03 13.34
C LEU A 19 9.53 -0.81 11.88
N VAL A 20 8.91 -1.55 10.98
CA VAL A 20 9.02 -1.37 9.54
C VAL A 20 7.66 -1.11 8.94
N THR A 21 7.62 -0.19 7.98
CA THR A 21 6.46 0.01 7.15
C THR A 21 6.79 -0.43 5.75
N ASP A 22 6.04 -1.40 5.27
CA ASP A 22 6.18 -1.96 3.94
C ASP A 22 4.84 -1.87 3.19
N PHE A 23 4.74 -2.46 2.01
CA PHE A 23 3.52 -2.43 1.21
C PHE A 23 2.84 -3.80 1.23
N ILE A 24 1.50 -3.83 1.33
CA ILE A 24 0.76 -5.07 1.23
C ILE A 24 0.94 -5.69 -0.18
N ILE A 25 1.62 -6.83 -0.25
CA ILE A 25 1.78 -7.56 -1.51
C ILE A 25 1.42 -9.02 -1.29
N GLN A 26 0.44 -9.50 -2.05
CA GLN A 26 -0.17 -10.81 -1.87
C GLN A 26 0.63 -11.94 -2.52
N ASN A 27 1.53 -11.64 -3.47
CA ASN A 27 2.21 -12.66 -4.25
C ASN A 27 3.72 -12.73 -4.01
N TRP A 28 4.14 -13.69 -3.18
CA TRP A 28 5.56 -13.94 -2.85
C TRP A 28 6.30 -14.84 -3.85
N SER A 29 5.65 -15.30 -4.91
CA SER A 29 6.14 -16.41 -5.77
C SER A 29 7.29 -16.08 -6.73
N THR A 30 7.85 -14.87 -6.72
CA THR A 30 8.89 -14.51 -7.71
C THR A 30 10.09 -13.85 -7.04
N GLU A 31 11.25 -14.44 -7.31
CA GLU A 31 12.51 -14.13 -6.62
C GLU A 31 13.43 -13.22 -7.44
N ASN A 32 13.24 -13.19 -8.77
CA ASN A 32 14.09 -12.41 -9.65
C ASN A 32 13.49 -11.03 -9.89
N ILE A 33 14.26 -10.01 -9.51
CA ILE A 33 13.98 -8.61 -9.83
C ILE A 33 14.75 -8.29 -11.11
N ASP A 34 14.04 -8.14 -12.23
CA ASP A 34 14.63 -7.55 -13.43
C ASP A 34 14.63 -6.04 -13.28
N THR A 35 15.78 -5.45 -12.94
CA THR A 35 15.90 -3.99 -12.77
C THR A 35 15.93 -3.24 -14.10
N SER A 36 15.97 -3.96 -15.23
CA SER A 36 15.90 -3.37 -16.58
C SER A 36 14.47 -3.35 -17.16
N ASP A 37 13.50 -3.92 -16.43
CA ASP A 37 12.10 -3.92 -16.84
C ASP A 37 11.57 -2.46 -16.95
N PRO A 38 10.93 -2.08 -18.07
CA PRO A 38 10.35 -0.74 -18.21
C PRO A 38 9.18 -0.47 -17.25
N ASP A 39 8.55 -1.51 -16.69
CA ASP A 39 7.50 -1.38 -15.69
C ASP A 39 8.08 -1.09 -14.29
N THR A 40 8.18 0.20 -13.99
CA THR A 40 8.66 0.67 -12.68
C THR A 40 7.78 0.23 -11.51
N ALA A 41 6.47 0.02 -11.71
CA ALA A 41 5.56 -0.45 -10.68
C ALA A 41 5.83 -1.94 -10.38
N TYR A 42 6.09 -2.73 -11.41
CA TYR A 42 6.56 -4.11 -11.27
C TYR A 42 7.86 -4.18 -10.46
N ILE A 43 8.90 -3.42 -10.84
CA ILE A 43 10.18 -3.39 -10.12
C ILE A 43 9.98 -3.01 -8.64
N TYR A 44 9.15 -1.99 -8.38
CA TYR A 44 8.84 -1.55 -7.02
C TYR A 44 8.19 -2.66 -6.20
N GLN A 45 7.15 -3.32 -6.73
CA GLN A 45 6.47 -4.43 -6.05
C GLN A 45 7.45 -5.58 -5.73
N ARG A 46 8.33 -5.92 -6.67
CA ARG A 46 9.37 -6.94 -6.46
C ARG A 46 10.36 -6.55 -5.36
N CYS A 47 10.81 -5.30 -5.35
CA CYS A 47 11.67 -4.78 -4.28
C CYS A 47 11.03 -4.88 -2.90
N LYS A 48 9.71 -4.63 -2.82
CA LYS A 48 8.92 -4.68 -1.59
C LYS A 48 8.74 -6.13 -1.10
N ILE A 49 8.39 -7.07 -1.99
CA ILE A 49 8.37 -8.51 -1.67
C ILE A 49 9.74 -9.00 -1.15
N ALA A 50 10.83 -8.62 -1.82
CA ALA A 50 12.17 -9.01 -1.41
C ALA A 50 12.56 -8.44 -0.05
N THR A 51 12.09 -7.23 0.28
CA THR A 51 12.32 -6.59 1.58
C THR A 51 11.58 -7.32 2.69
N ASP A 52 10.29 -7.59 2.51
CA ASP A 52 9.44 -8.31 3.48
C ASP A 52 9.99 -9.72 3.78
N ARG A 53 10.39 -10.46 2.74
CA ARG A 53 11.10 -11.75 2.88
C ARG A 53 12.37 -11.63 3.70
N LYS A 54 13.18 -10.59 3.46
CA LYS A 54 14.44 -10.41 4.19
C LYS A 54 14.20 -10.06 5.65
N ILE A 55 13.19 -9.26 5.94
CA ILE A 55 12.78 -8.94 7.32
C ILE A 55 12.37 -10.24 8.03
N TRP A 56 11.63 -11.12 7.34
CA TRP A 56 11.24 -12.41 7.88
C TRP A 56 12.45 -13.30 8.22
N GLU A 57 13.43 -13.39 7.33
CA GLU A 57 14.68 -14.11 7.62
C GLU A 57 15.42 -13.56 8.83
N ILE A 58 15.46 -12.23 8.99
CA ILE A 58 16.10 -11.58 10.15
C ILE A 58 15.34 -11.92 11.42
N ALA A 59 14.02 -11.81 11.42
CA ALA A 59 13.20 -12.10 12.58
C ALA A 59 13.33 -13.56 13.04
N CYS A 60 13.43 -14.52 12.11
CA CYS A 60 13.71 -15.92 12.43
C CYS A 60 15.09 -16.13 13.06
N LYS A 61 16.11 -15.35 12.66
CA LYS A 61 17.49 -15.48 13.16
C LYS A 61 17.73 -14.73 14.47
N HIS A 62 16.94 -13.69 14.75
CA HIS A 62 17.11 -12.78 15.88
C HIS A 62 15.82 -12.72 16.72
N GLN A 63 15.52 -13.81 17.41
CA GLN A 63 14.35 -13.92 18.29
C GLN A 63 14.41 -13.01 19.52
N ASP A 64 15.59 -12.46 19.82
CA ASP A 64 15.84 -11.48 20.88
C ASP A 64 15.45 -10.04 20.49
N ILE A 65 14.92 -9.85 19.27
CA ILE A 65 14.51 -8.55 18.74
C ILE A 65 13.01 -8.58 18.44
N ASP A 66 12.30 -7.57 18.93
CA ASP A 66 10.89 -7.34 18.64
C ASP A 66 10.74 -6.61 17.31
N ILE A 67 10.29 -7.32 16.27
CA ILE A 67 10.08 -6.77 14.93
C ILE A 67 8.59 -6.72 14.63
N ALA A 68 8.10 -5.52 14.29
CA ALA A 68 6.75 -5.30 13.80
C ALA A 68 6.81 -4.73 12.37
N VAL A 69 5.98 -5.28 11.48
CA VAL A 69 5.81 -4.81 10.11
C VAL A 69 4.37 -4.35 9.92
N LEU A 70 4.19 -3.09 9.53
CA LEU A 70 2.91 -2.54 9.10
C LEU A 70 2.84 -2.57 7.57
N LEU A 71 1.72 -3.06 7.06
CA LEU A 71 1.47 -3.26 5.63
C LEU A 71 0.25 -2.44 5.21
N PRO A 72 0.37 -1.10 5.07
CA PRO A 72 -0.67 -0.31 4.45
C PRO A 72 -0.87 -0.67 2.96
N PRO A 73 -2.11 -0.53 2.45
CA PRO A 73 -2.41 -0.46 1.02
C PRO A 73 -2.11 0.97 0.53
N ALA A 74 -2.97 1.53 -0.34
CA ALA A 74 -2.86 2.93 -0.74
C ALA A 74 -3.11 3.85 0.46
N VAL A 75 -2.20 4.81 0.69
CA VAL A 75 -2.29 5.77 1.80
C VAL A 75 -2.75 7.10 1.24
N TYR A 76 -3.94 7.55 1.64
CA TYR A 76 -4.49 8.85 1.25
C TYR A 76 -4.68 9.72 2.48
N SER A 77 -4.55 11.04 2.33
CA SER A 77 -5.03 12.00 3.34
C SER A 77 -4.95 13.41 2.79
N SER A 78 -5.53 14.36 3.53
CA SER A 78 -5.26 15.77 3.28
C SER A 78 -3.78 16.07 3.53
N LEU A 79 -3.23 16.98 2.74
CA LEU A 79 -1.87 17.45 2.99
C LEU A 79 -1.83 18.22 4.31
N VAL A 80 -0.71 18.09 5.02
CA VAL A 80 -0.50 18.86 6.25
C VAL A 80 -0.51 20.37 5.96
N PRO A 81 -0.97 21.21 6.91
CA PRO A 81 -0.90 22.65 6.75
C PRO A 81 0.52 23.11 6.39
N ASN A 82 0.64 24.01 5.42
CA ASN A 82 1.91 24.54 4.90
C ASN A 82 2.80 23.52 4.18
N TYR A 83 2.27 22.37 3.72
CA TYR A 83 3.02 21.47 2.85
C TYR A 83 3.44 22.20 1.56
N PRO A 84 4.75 22.20 1.20
CA PRO A 84 5.24 22.93 0.04
C PRO A 84 4.86 22.21 -1.26
N LEU A 85 3.67 22.52 -1.76
CA LEU A 85 3.19 22.07 -3.07
C LEU A 85 3.92 22.84 -4.20
N THR A 86 5.09 22.33 -4.59
CA THR A 86 5.87 22.92 -5.69
C THR A 86 5.58 22.28 -7.04
N SER A 87 4.95 21.10 -7.07
CA SER A 87 4.54 20.39 -8.30
C SER A 87 3.47 19.33 -8.00
N CYS A 88 2.75 18.84 -9.03
CA CYS A 88 1.83 17.71 -8.88
C CYS A 88 2.54 16.43 -8.38
N GLY A 89 3.82 16.25 -8.71
CA GLY A 89 4.62 15.12 -8.22
C GLY A 89 4.80 15.11 -6.69
N ASN A 90 4.55 16.24 -6.01
CA ASN A 90 4.60 16.33 -4.56
C ASN A 90 3.29 15.89 -3.88
N LEU A 91 2.24 15.57 -4.64
CA LEU A 91 0.96 15.10 -4.10
C LEU A 91 1.04 13.65 -3.61
N GLY A 92 2.10 12.91 -3.97
CA GLY A 92 2.23 11.50 -3.65
C GLY A 92 1.05 10.70 -4.20
N MET A 93 0.47 9.83 -3.38
CA MET A 93 -0.69 9.00 -3.77
C MET A 93 -1.94 9.84 -4.10
N ASN A 94 -2.06 11.05 -3.54
CA ASN A 94 -3.18 11.94 -3.84
C ASN A 94 -3.20 12.43 -5.29
N ASP A 95 -2.08 12.36 -6.03
CA ASP A 95 -2.03 12.70 -7.45
C ASP A 95 -3.02 11.85 -8.26
N ILE A 96 -3.22 10.59 -7.86
CA ILE A 96 -4.16 9.69 -8.51
C ILE A 96 -5.58 10.23 -8.47
N VAL A 97 -5.99 10.78 -7.33
CA VAL A 97 -7.32 11.41 -7.18
C VAL A 97 -7.41 12.66 -8.06
N TYR A 98 -6.33 13.43 -8.15
CA TYR A 98 -6.28 14.63 -8.98
C TYR A 98 -6.35 14.31 -10.49
N GLN A 99 -5.80 13.18 -10.94
CA GLN A 99 -5.90 12.74 -12.34
C GLN A 99 -7.36 12.56 -12.81
N PHE A 100 -8.28 12.16 -11.92
CA PHE A 100 -9.72 12.10 -12.24
C PHE A 100 -10.37 13.47 -12.51
N LEU A 101 -9.72 14.57 -12.08
CA LEU A 101 -10.20 15.96 -12.24
C LEU A 101 -9.59 16.69 -13.44
N LEU A 102 -8.65 16.05 -14.15
CA LEU A 102 -7.94 16.67 -15.27
C LEU A 102 -8.62 16.44 -16.62
N SER A 103 -9.75 15.73 -16.65
CA SER A 103 -10.58 15.52 -17.85
C SER A 103 -9.79 15.02 -19.07
N VAL A 104 -8.68 14.31 -18.87
CA VAL A 104 -7.93 13.73 -19.99
C VAL A 104 -8.68 12.47 -20.42
N PRO A 105 -9.29 12.45 -21.62
CA PRO A 105 -10.01 11.27 -22.10
C PRO A 105 -9.07 10.06 -22.10
N ASP A 106 -9.59 8.90 -21.72
CA ASP A 106 -8.91 7.60 -21.74
C ASP A 106 -7.72 7.40 -20.77
N MET A 107 -7.39 8.37 -19.91
CA MET A 107 -6.44 8.17 -18.80
C MET A 107 -7.16 7.73 -17.53
N HIS A 108 -7.56 6.46 -17.47
CA HIS A 108 -7.75 5.84 -16.16
C HIS A 108 -6.39 5.51 -15.56
N PRO A 109 -6.10 5.92 -14.32
CA PRO A 109 -4.97 5.36 -13.62
C PRO A 109 -5.17 3.83 -13.57
N ASN A 110 -4.31 3.09 -14.27
CA ASN A 110 -4.28 1.62 -14.24
C ASN A 110 -3.72 1.16 -12.89
N ILE A 111 -4.48 1.42 -11.83
CA ILE A 111 -4.04 1.30 -10.46
C ILE A 111 -4.96 0.27 -9.76
N PRO A 112 -4.43 -0.91 -9.39
CA PRO A 112 -5.20 -2.02 -8.81
C PRO A 112 -5.53 -1.78 -7.32
N PHE A 113 -5.63 -0.54 -6.86
CA PHE A 113 -5.88 -0.25 -5.45
C PHE A 113 -7.36 -0.14 -5.19
N GLY A 114 -7.95 -1.25 -4.78
CA GLY A 114 -9.27 -1.28 -4.16
C GLY A 114 -9.24 -1.04 -2.66
N HIS A 115 -8.07 -1.00 -2.01
CA HIS A 115 -7.91 -0.84 -0.55
C HIS A 115 -7.20 0.47 -0.22
N MET A 116 -7.61 1.11 0.87
CA MET A 116 -6.98 2.34 1.36
C MET A 116 -6.82 2.39 2.88
N VAL A 117 -5.99 3.31 3.34
CA VAL A 117 -5.85 3.73 4.75
C VAL A 117 -5.63 5.24 4.81
N ASP A 118 -6.18 5.92 5.82
CA ASP A 118 -5.85 7.33 6.07
C ASP A 118 -4.46 7.45 6.70
N VAL A 119 -3.71 8.51 6.37
CA VAL A 119 -2.39 8.80 6.98
C VAL A 119 -2.46 8.82 8.51
N CYS A 120 -3.53 9.37 9.10
CA CYS A 120 -3.71 9.42 10.55
C CYS A 120 -3.85 8.02 11.15
N ASP A 121 -4.64 7.14 10.51
CA ASP A 121 -4.87 5.78 11.00
C ASP A 121 -3.58 4.96 10.98
N ILE A 122 -2.82 5.01 9.88
CA ILE A 122 -1.54 4.31 9.81
C ILE A 122 -0.53 4.94 10.79
N ALA A 123 -0.50 6.26 10.98
CA ALA A 123 0.36 6.90 11.97
C ALA A 123 0.02 6.46 13.41
N GLN A 124 -1.26 6.34 13.75
CA GLN A 124 -1.68 5.78 15.03
C GLN A 124 -1.23 4.31 15.18
N ALA A 125 -1.32 3.51 14.11
CA ALA A 125 -0.82 2.14 14.12
C ALA A 125 0.71 2.07 14.35
N HIS A 126 1.49 3.02 13.80
CA HIS A 126 2.93 3.12 14.07
C HIS A 126 3.19 3.38 15.56
N VAL A 127 2.52 4.36 16.15
CA VAL A 127 2.65 4.69 17.57
C VAL A 127 2.25 3.51 18.45
N ALA A 128 1.13 2.87 18.14
CA ALA A 128 0.65 1.69 18.86
C ALA A 128 1.63 0.52 18.79
N ALA A 129 2.18 0.22 17.61
CA ALA A 129 3.17 -0.84 17.43
C ALA A 129 4.46 -0.58 18.23
N LEU A 130 4.91 0.68 18.31
CA LEU A 130 6.06 1.06 19.11
C LEU A 130 5.78 1.03 20.62
N ALA A 131 4.58 1.42 21.04
CA ALA A 131 4.19 1.49 22.45
C ALA A 131 3.84 0.11 23.05
N ALA A 132 3.36 -0.83 22.24
CA ALA A 132 2.97 -2.16 22.71
C ALA A 132 4.13 -2.91 23.40
N PRO A 133 3.87 -3.72 24.44
CA PRO A 133 4.91 -4.55 25.05
C PRO A 133 5.63 -5.43 24.02
N PRO A 134 6.97 -5.59 24.11
CA PRO A 134 7.71 -6.46 23.20
C PRO A 134 7.21 -7.90 23.25
N VAL A 135 7.03 -8.53 22.08
CA VAL A 135 6.67 -9.95 21.98
C VAL A 135 7.83 -10.65 21.28
N LEU A 136 8.77 -11.16 22.07
CA LEU A 136 9.97 -11.84 21.57
C LEU A 136 9.63 -13.21 20.98
N GLY A 137 10.43 -13.66 20.02
CA GLY A 137 10.23 -14.95 19.34
C GLY A 137 9.03 -14.99 18.38
N CYS A 138 8.24 -13.93 18.26
CA CYS A 138 7.13 -13.82 17.31
C CYS A 138 7.31 -12.61 16.40
N SER A 139 7.29 -12.85 15.09
CA SER A 139 7.27 -11.80 14.08
C SER A 139 5.83 -11.31 13.88
N LYS A 140 5.63 -9.99 13.92
CA LYS A 140 4.30 -9.38 13.79
C LYS A 140 4.14 -8.71 12.42
N ARG A 141 3.12 -9.12 11.65
CA ARG A 141 2.73 -8.48 10.39
C ARG A 141 1.29 -8.02 10.51
N PHE A 142 1.05 -6.73 10.38
CA PHE A 142 -0.28 -6.14 10.48
C PHE A 142 -0.64 -5.48 9.16
N ILE A 143 -1.73 -5.93 8.54
CA ILE A 143 -2.38 -5.18 7.47
C ILE A 143 -3.19 -4.06 8.12
N VAL A 144 -2.93 -2.82 7.71
CA VAL A 144 -3.63 -1.65 8.25
C VAL A 144 -4.40 -1.00 7.11
N ALA A 145 -5.71 -1.22 7.07
CA ALA A 145 -6.60 -0.71 6.03
C ALA A 145 -7.89 -0.21 6.68
N CYS A 146 -8.43 0.91 6.19
CA CYS A 146 -9.70 1.48 6.66
C CYS A 146 -10.90 1.05 5.80
N GLY A 147 -10.68 0.57 4.57
CA GLY A 147 -11.76 0.07 3.74
C GLY A 147 -11.38 -0.22 2.30
N MET A 148 -12.40 -0.60 1.54
CA MET A 148 -12.33 -0.81 0.10
C MET A 148 -13.14 0.23 -0.65
N PHE A 149 -12.68 0.62 -1.84
CA PHE A 149 -13.42 1.51 -2.74
C PHE A 149 -13.20 1.11 -4.21
N THR A 150 -14.09 1.59 -5.08
CA THR A 150 -13.93 1.51 -6.53
C THR A 150 -13.71 2.91 -7.09
N TRP A 151 -13.02 3.02 -8.21
CA TRP A 151 -12.82 4.32 -8.88
C TRP A 151 -14.15 4.99 -9.24
N ASN A 152 -15.16 4.21 -9.64
CA ASN A 152 -16.52 4.73 -9.86
C ASN A 152 -17.12 5.30 -8.57
N ALA A 153 -17.02 4.59 -7.44
CA ALA A 153 -17.52 5.10 -6.17
C ALA A 153 -16.81 6.40 -5.74
N LEU A 154 -15.52 6.56 -6.06
CA LEU A 154 -14.79 7.81 -5.84
C LEU A 154 -15.33 8.94 -6.73
N VAL A 155 -15.51 8.72 -8.02
CA VAL A 155 -16.06 9.73 -8.95
C VAL A 155 -17.46 10.17 -8.52
N GLU A 156 -18.35 9.23 -8.17
CA GLU A 156 -19.68 9.53 -7.64
C GLU A 156 -19.61 10.36 -6.35
N LEU A 157 -18.69 10.01 -5.45
CA LEU A 157 -18.50 10.73 -4.20
C LEU A 157 -18.06 12.17 -4.47
N ILE A 158 -17.12 12.39 -5.40
CA ILE A 158 -16.67 13.73 -5.78
C ILE A 158 -17.82 14.51 -6.40
N ARG A 159 -18.59 13.94 -7.34
CA ARG A 159 -19.75 14.60 -7.95
C ARG A 159 -20.78 15.04 -6.90
N LYS A 160 -21.03 14.19 -5.90
CA LYS A 160 -21.97 14.49 -4.81
C LYS A 160 -21.46 15.56 -3.85
N LYS A 161 -20.16 15.59 -3.53
CA LYS A 161 -19.55 16.49 -2.55
C LYS A 161 -19.10 17.82 -3.14
N HIS A 162 -18.73 17.80 -4.41
CA HIS A 162 -18.17 18.91 -5.19
C HIS A 162 -18.87 18.99 -6.55
N PRO A 163 -20.18 19.33 -6.58
CA PRO A 163 -20.94 19.39 -7.83
C PRO A 163 -20.33 20.37 -8.85
N GLU A 164 -19.60 21.40 -8.39
CA GLU A 164 -18.85 22.34 -9.24
C GLU A 164 -17.71 21.69 -10.05
N LEU A 165 -17.28 20.48 -9.69
CA LEU A 165 -16.24 19.72 -10.40
C LEU A 165 -16.81 18.74 -11.41
N THR A 166 -18.13 18.63 -11.54
CA THR A 166 -18.79 17.62 -12.40
C THR A 166 -18.31 17.66 -13.84
N ASP A 167 -18.19 18.86 -14.41
CA ASP A 167 -17.76 19.05 -15.80
C ASP A 167 -16.28 18.67 -16.03
N ARG A 168 -15.52 18.48 -14.95
CA ARG A 168 -14.10 18.11 -14.99
C ARG A 168 -13.84 16.63 -14.72
N LEU A 169 -14.83 15.91 -14.21
CA LEU A 169 -14.69 14.49 -13.90
C LEU A 169 -14.68 13.65 -15.17
N LEU A 170 -13.98 12.51 -15.12
CA LEU A 170 -14.12 11.47 -16.14
C LEU A 170 -15.59 11.01 -16.23
N GLN A 171 -16.08 10.79 -17.45
CA GLN A 171 -17.45 10.31 -17.68
C GLN A 171 -17.58 8.82 -17.32
N GLU A 172 -18.80 8.42 -16.93
CA GLU A 172 -19.12 7.08 -16.38
C GLU A 172 -18.90 5.91 -17.35
N ASP A 173 -18.82 6.19 -18.66
CA ASP A 173 -18.67 5.20 -19.74
C ASP A 173 -17.23 4.72 -19.93
N ALA A 174 -16.30 5.35 -19.24
CA ALA A 174 -14.90 5.06 -19.34
C ALA A 174 -14.61 3.72 -18.62
N LYS A 175 -14.17 2.72 -19.40
CA LYS A 175 -14.03 1.33 -18.96
C LYS A 175 -13.06 1.26 -17.78
N ILE A 176 -13.57 1.05 -16.56
CA ILE A 176 -12.79 0.43 -15.49
C ILE A 176 -12.47 -0.98 -15.97
N VAL A 177 -11.25 -1.19 -16.46
CA VAL A 177 -10.76 -2.55 -16.69
C VAL A 177 -10.72 -3.23 -15.32
N PRO A 178 -11.48 -4.30 -15.08
CA PRO A 178 -11.32 -5.08 -13.86
C PRO A 178 -9.91 -5.69 -13.92
N GLN A 179 -9.01 -5.22 -13.07
CA GLN A 179 -7.61 -5.67 -13.09
C GLN A 179 -7.41 -7.08 -12.53
N TYR A 180 -8.47 -7.84 -12.26
CA TYR A 180 -8.37 -9.29 -12.06
C TYR A 180 -8.34 -10.02 -13.40
N GLY A 181 -7.39 -9.64 -14.26
CA GLY A 181 -6.87 -10.51 -15.28
C GLY A 181 -5.93 -11.52 -14.62
N CYS A 182 -6.51 -12.55 -13.99
CA CYS A 182 -5.80 -13.76 -13.62
C CYS A 182 -5.06 -14.30 -14.85
N HIS A 183 -3.78 -13.93 -15.01
CA HIS A 183 -2.91 -14.59 -15.98
C HIS A 183 -2.60 -15.98 -15.42
N ARG A 184 -3.35 -16.96 -15.94
CA ARG A 184 -3.28 -18.40 -15.68
C ARG A 184 -3.94 -18.87 -14.37
N GLY A 185 -5.26 -18.87 -14.38
CA GLY A 185 -6.07 -20.01 -13.95
C GLY A 185 -6.04 -20.50 -12.49
N SER A 186 -5.58 -19.74 -11.49
CA SER A 186 -5.48 -20.28 -10.11
C SER A 186 -6.15 -19.51 -8.98
N CYS A 187 -6.75 -18.33 -9.19
CA CYS A 187 -7.47 -17.63 -8.12
C CYS A 187 -8.98 -17.79 -8.25
N ARG A 188 -9.56 -18.76 -7.53
CA ARG A 188 -10.98 -18.69 -7.12
C ARG A 188 -11.04 -17.82 -5.86
N PHE A 189 -11.71 -16.67 -5.96
CA PHE A 189 -12.10 -15.92 -4.76
C PHE A 189 -13.29 -16.64 -4.11
N LEU A 190 -13.20 -16.87 -2.80
CA LEU A 190 -14.33 -17.28 -1.98
C LEU A 190 -15.28 -16.08 -1.92
N THR A 191 -16.48 -16.21 -2.48
CA THR A 191 -17.54 -15.20 -2.33
C THR A 191 -18.11 -15.26 -0.91
N GLU A 192 -18.72 -14.16 -0.44
CA GLU A 192 -19.25 -13.96 0.93
C GLU A 192 -20.05 -15.14 1.50
N GLY A 193 -20.69 -15.97 0.66
CA GLY A 193 -21.38 -17.19 1.08
C GLY A 193 -20.49 -18.36 1.56
N GLN A 194 -19.15 -18.24 1.53
CA GLN A 194 -18.23 -19.31 1.98
C GLN A 194 -17.50 -18.98 3.29
N LEU A 195 -17.81 -17.85 3.94
CA LEU A 195 -17.27 -17.50 5.25
C LEU A 195 -18.14 -17.99 6.43
N GLU A 196 -19.34 -18.52 6.17
CA GLU A 196 -20.24 -19.01 7.23
C GLU A 196 -20.10 -20.51 7.54
N GLU A 197 -19.19 -21.25 6.86
CA GLU A 197 -18.95 -22.69 7.10
C GLU A 197 -17.47 -23.04 7.40
N ALA A 198 -16.68 -22.09 7.89
CA ALA A 198 -15.33 -22.33 8.42
C ALA A 198 -15.25 -22.01 9.92
#